data_AF-A0CUF7-F1
#
_entry.id   AF-A0CUF7-F1
#
_cell.length_a   1.000
_cell.length_b   1.000
_cell.length_c   1.000
_cell.angle_alpha   90.00
_cell.angle_beta   90.00
_cell.angle_gamma   90.00
#
_symmetry.space_group_name_H-M   'P 1'
#
loop_
_entity.id
_entity.type
_entity.pdbx_description
1 polymer ?
#
loop_
_entity_poly.entity_id
_entity_poly.type
_entity_poly.pdbx_seq_one_letter_code
_entity_poly.pdbx_strand_id
1 'polypeptide(L)'
;MQQIISIALILLFVNGRLYTSYKQCDSNWGSDKLGTGSSSICSNGSLISSIAMIFNTQGITTDGVTTPRTMNSWLKRNNGYASGDLFIWSSIQDFGFIYQGKFSASQAKLKFDRGDHVILGVNEGSHYVLMTSYSGDTFNVNDPGYSKTSYPQTAISYAPIYTYSKLSYFKNHILKLE
;
A
#
# COMPACT_ATOMS: atom_id res chain seq x y z
N MET A 1 14.95 40.85 31.66
CA MET A 1 14.13 39.64 31.43
C MET A 1 14.34 39.20 29.99
N GLN A 2 14.88 37.99 29.82
CA GLN A 2 15.37 37.44 28.55
C GLN A 2 14.27 37.29 27.50
N GLN A 3 14.64 37.62 26.25
CA GLN A 3 13.86 37.36 25.05
C GLN A 3 13.71 35.85 24.86
N ILE A 4 12.47 35.37 24.78
CA ILE A 4 12.14 33.98 24.46
C ILE A 4 12.39 33.80 22.96
N ILE A 5 13.51 33.17 22.62
CA ILE A 5 13.80 32.70 21.27
C ILE A 5 12.86 31.52 21.01
N SER A 6 11.81 31.74 20.24
CA SER A 6 10.96 30.68 19.70
C SER A 6 11.77 29.87 18.68
N ILE A 7 12.39 28.77 19.12
CA ILE A 7 13.01 27.79 18.24
C ILE A 7 11.88 26.96 17.61
N ALA A 8 11.38 27.39 16.46
CA ALA A 8 10.63 26.51 15.58
C ALA A 8 11.62 25.53 14.93
N LEU A 9 11.84 24.40 15.59
CA LEU A 9 12.63 23.30 15.05
C LEU A 9 11.81 22.64 13.92
N ILE A 10 11.89 23.18 12.72
CA ILE A 10 11.37 22.51 11.52
C ILE A 10 12.33 21.35 11.22
N LEU A 11 12.08 20.20 11.84
CA LEU A 11 12.66 18.94 11.41
C LEU A 11 12.04 18.59 10.06
N LEU A 12 12.67 19.00 8.96
CA LEU A 12 12.44 18.42 7.66
C LEU A 12 12.98 16.98 7.71
N PHE A 13 12.20 16.06 8.28
CA PHE A 13 12.41 14.65 8.00
C PHE A 13 12.03 14.43 6.54
N VAL A 14 13.00 14.55 5.64
CA VAL A 14 12.92 13.92 4.33
C VAL A 14 13.01 12.41 4.59
N ASN A 15 11.92 11.83 5.07
CA ASN A 15 11.77 10.39 5.21
C ASN A 15 11.61 9.84 3.80
N GLY A 16 12.73 9.57 3.13
CA GLY A 16 12.72 8.65 2.00
C GLY A 16 12.07 7.36 2.48
N ARG A 17 10.86 7.07 2.01
CA ARG A 17 10.16 5.84 2.35
C ARG A 17 10.92 4.70 1.66
N LEU A 18 11.73 3.98 2.43
CA LEU A 18 12.32 2.74 1.96
C LEU A 18 11.23 1.67 1.98
N TYR A 19 10.66 1.40 0.82
CA TYR A 19 9.68 0.35 0.67
C TYR A 19 10.39 -0.98 0.42
N THR A 20 10.13 -1.95 1.30
CA THR A 20 10.43 -3.36 0.99
C THR A 20 9.74 -3.72 -0.31
N SER A 21 10.46 -4.35 -1.24
CA SER A 21 9.90 -4.80 -2.52
C SER A 21 9.56 -6.29 -2.44
N TYR A 22 8.28 -6.63 -2.64
CA TYR A 22 7.83 -8.01 -2.76
C TYR A 22 7.42 -8.33 -4.20
N LYS A 23 7.76 -9.53 -4.66
CA LYS A 23 7.30 -10.08 -5.95
C LYS A 23 6.13 -11.04 -5.73
N GLN A 24 5.07 -10.91 -6.50
CA GLN A 24 3.88 -11.75 -6.33
C GLN A 24 4.16 -13.22 -6.72
N CYS A 25 5.16 -13.45 -7.59
CA CYS A 25 5.59 -14.78 -8.03
C CYS A 25 6.81 -15.33 -7.28
N ASP A 26 7.12 -14.81 -6.10
CA ASP A 26 8.15 -15.37 -5.23
C ASP A 26 7.85 -16.85 -4.90
N SER A 27 8.86 -17.71 -4.86
CA SER A 27 8.68 -19.15 -4.60
C SER A 27 8.09 -19.46 -3.22
N ASN A 28 8.23 -18.54 -2.26
CA ASN A 28 7.67 -18.70 -0.94
C ASN A 28 6.15 -18.58 -0.89
N TRP A 29 5.48 -17.98 -1.89
CA TRP A 29 4.02 -17.75 -1.83
C TRP A 29 3.31 -17.71 -3.18
N GLY A 30 4.02 -17.66 -4.29
CA GLY A 30 3.43 -17.47 -5.62
C GLY A 30 2.45 -18.58 -6.02
N SER A 31 2.61 -19.78 -5.46
CA SER A 31 1.69 -20.92 -5.64
C SER A 31 0.49 -20.91 -4.69
N ASP A 32 0.45 -20.02 -3.69
CA ASP A 32 -0.67 -19.94 -2.76
C ASP A 32 -1.93 -19.47 -3.46
N LYS A 33 -3.07 -20.10 -3.15
CA LYS A 33 -4.40 -19.71 -3.63
C LYS A 33 -4.77 -18.30 -3.11
N LEU A 34 -5.05 -17.38 -4.02
CA LEU A 34 -5.44 -16.00 -3.71
C LEU A 34 -6.92 -15.94 -3.31
N GLY A 35 -7.21 -15.27 -2.19
CA GLY A 35 -8.57 -15.14 -1.69
C GLY A 35 -9.29 -16.49 -1.57
N THR A 36 -10.56 -16.53 -2.01
CA THR A 36 -11.37 -17.75 -2.07
C THR A 36 -11.56 -18.28 -3.50
N GLY A 37 -11.17 -17.51 -4.52
CA GLY A 37 -11.22 -17.83 -5.95
C GLY A 37 -10.12 -18.80 -6.41
N SER A 38 -10.08 -19.18 -7.68
CA SER A 38 -9.16 -20.23 -8.19
C SER A 38 -7.75 -19.74 -8.57
N SER A 39 -7.50 -18.43 -8.54
CA SER A 39 -6.22 -17.81 -8.89
C SER A 39 -5.15 -18.04 -7.81
N SER A 40 -3.89 -17.87 -8.18
CA SER A 40 -2.77 -17.86 -7.22
C SER A 40 -2.29 -16.43 -6.96
N ILE A 41 -1.47 -16.24 -5.91
CA ILE A 41 -0.80 -14.95 -5.68
C ILE A 41 0.07 -14.58 -6.89
N CYS A 42 0.74 -15.54 -7.53
CA CYS A 42 1.54 -15.25 -8.71
C CYS A 42 0.68 -14.75 -9.88
N SER A 43 -0.51 -15.32 -10.11
CA SER A 43 -1.33 -14.92 -11.25
C SER A 43 -2.02 -13.56 -11.04
N ASN A 44 -2.60 -13.32 -9.85
CA ASN A 44 -3.52 -12.19 -9.61
C ASN A 44 -3.17 -11.36 -8.35
N GLY A 45 -2.07 -11.63 -7.67
CA GLY A 45 -1.75 -11.07 -6.34
C GLY A 45 -1.05 -9.71 -6.33
N SER A 46 -1.02 -8.97 -7.45
CA SER A 46 -0.30 -7.69 -7.56
C SER A 46 -0.78 -6.65 -6.55
N LEU A 47 -2.10 -6.55 -6.36
CA LEU A 47 -2.69 -5.62 -5.41
C LEU A 47 -2.30 -5.95 -3.96
N ILE A 48 -2.52 -7.19 -3.52
CA ILE A 48 -2.24 -7.57 -2.12
C ILE A 48 -0.75 -7.59 -1.81
N SER A 49 0.10 -7.83 -2.82
CA SER A 49 1.55 -7.65 -2.68
C SER A 49 1.92 -6.18 -2.47
N SER A 50 1.28 -5.26 -3.21
CA SER A 50 1.45 -3.81 -3.01
C SER A 50 1.00 -3.34 -1.63
N ILE A 51 -0.12 -3.87 -1.12
CA ILE A 51 -0.59 -3.59 0.24
C ILE A 51 0.36 -4.17 1.29
N ALA A 52 0.87 -5.39 1.09
CA ALA A 52 1.85 -5.98 2.01
C ALA A 52 3.13 -5.13 2.12
N MET A 53 3.60 -4.55 1.02
CA MET A 53 4.73 -3.62 1.02
C MET A 53 4.44 -2.34 1.83
N ILE A 54 3.23 -1.78 1.72
CA ILE A 54 2.79 -0.64 2.54
C ILE A 54 2.80 -1.00 4.03
N PHE A 55 2.20 -2.13 4.40
CA PHE A 55 2.13 -2.59 5.79
C PHE A 55 3.51 -2.81 6.39
N ASN A 56 4.39 -3.51 5.66
CA ASN A 56 5.76 -3.75 6.09
C ASN A 56 6.52 -2.43 6.33
N THR A 57 6.35 -1.45 5.44
CA THR A 57 6.95 -0.11 5.56
C THR A 57 6.44 0.65 6.80
N GLN A 58 5.20 0.41 7.23
CA GLN A 58 4.64 1.00 8.45
C GLN A 58 4.97 0.20 9.72
N GLY A 59 5.66 -0.94 9.61
CA GLY A 59 5.90 -1.85 10.73
C GLY A 59 4.64 -2.55 11.24
N ILE A 60 3.58 -2.63 10.42
CA ILE A 60 2.32 -3.27 10.77
C ILE A 60 2.38 -4.75 10.45
N THR A 61 1.97 -5.57 11.41
CA THR A 61 1.94 -7.03 11.33
C THR A 61 0.51 -7.53 11.22
N THR A 62 0.25 -8.48 10.31
CA THR A 62 -1.01 -9.23 10.28
C THR A 62 -0.89 -10.52 11.11
N ASP A 63 -0.05 -11.45 10.64
CA ASP A 63 0.32 -12.69 11.31
C ASP A 63 1.86 -12.76 11.43
N GLY A 64 2.43 -11.86 12.23
CA GLY A 64 3.87 -11.59 12.20
C GLY A 64 4.26 -10.66 11.04
N VAL A 65 5.44 -10.85 10.46
CA VAL A 65 5.92 -9.98 9.36
C VAL A 65 4.92 -10.02 8.21
N THR A 66 4.44 -8.84 7.79
CA THR A 66 3.51 -8.74 6.67
C THR A 66 4.23 -8.96 5.35
N THR A 67 3.88 -10.04 4.67
CA THR A 67 4.33 -10.51 3.35
C THR A 67 3.09 -10.74 2.47
N PRO A 68 3.21 -10.99 1.15
CA PRO A 68 2.05 -11.35 0.33
C PRO A 68 1.29 -12.57 0.87
N ARG A 69 2.00 -13.60 1.38
CA ARG A 69 1.37 -14.77 2.03
C ARG A 69 0.59 -14.41 3.27
N THR A 70 1.21 -13.73 4.24
CA THR A 70 0.56 -13.42 5.52
C THR A 70 -0.54 -12.37 5.37
N MET A 71 -0.43 -11.47 4.39
CA MET A 71 -1.51 -10.58 3.98
C MET A 71 -2.70 -11.37 3.41
N ASN A 72 -2.47 -12.24 2.41
CA ASN A 72 -3.53 -13.06 1.80
C ASN A 72 -4.23 -13.94 2.85
N SER A 73 -3.47 -14.63 3.72
CA SER A 73 -4.00 -15.47 4.80
C SER A 73 -4.85 -14.69 5.81
N TRP A 74 -4.43 -13.47 6.18
CA TRP A 74 -5.20 -12.62 7.07
C TRP A 74 -6.50 -12.15 6.40
N LEU A 75 -6.44 -11.66 5.16
CA LEU A 75 -7.60 -11.20 4.41
C LEU A 75 -8.65 -12.31 4.24
N LYS A 76 -8.22 -13.56 3.96
CA LYS A 76 -9.13 -14.71 3.85
C LYS A 76 -9.91 -14.99 5.13
N ARG A 77 -9.33 -14.74 6.30
CA ARG A 77 -9.97 -14.98 7.61
C ARG A 77 -10.79 -13.78 8.11
N ASN A 78 -10.52 -12.59 7.59
CA ASN A 78 -11.12 -11.34 8.07
C ASN A 78 -12.02 -10.67 7.01
N ASN A 79 -12.69 -11.49 6.18
CA ASN A 79 -13.62 -11.01 5.16
C ASN A 79 -13.00 -9.93 4.23
N GLY A 80 -11.73 -10.11 3.88
CA GLY A 80 -10.98 -9.20 3.02
C GLY A 80 -11.23 -9.37 1.52
N TYR A 81 -12.04 -10.36 1.15
CA TYR A 81 -12.38 -10.66 -0.24
C TYR A 81 -13.89 -10.84 -0.44
N ALA A 82 -14.36 -10.44 -1.62
CA ALA A 82 -15.68 -10.72 -2.16
C ALA A 82 -15.55 -11.54 -3.46
N SER A 83 -16.59 -12.31 -3.80
CA SER A 83 -16.73 -13.00 -5.10
C SER A 83 -15.46 -13.70 -5.59
N GLY A 84 -14.75 -14.41 -4.70
CA GLY A 84 -13.48 -15.07 -5.00
C GLY A 84 -12.28 -14.25 -4.53
N ASP A 85 -11.62 -13.52 -5.43
CA ASP A 85 -10.39 -12.77 -5.18
C ASP A 85 -10.54 -11.25 -5.25
N LEU A 86 -11.78 -10.72 -5.31
CA LEU A 86 -12.00 -9.27 -5.30
C LEU A 86 -11.69 -8.70 -3.93
N PHE A 87 -10.64 -7.89 -3.85
CA PHE A 87 -10.24 -7.22 -2.63
C PHE A 87 -11.30 -6.21 -2.14
N ILE A 88 -11.65 -6.28 -0.86
CA ILE A 88 -12.54 -5.32 -0.20
C ILE A 88 -11.69 -4.18 0.38
N TRP A 89 -11.79 -2.99 -0.21
CA TRP A 89 -10.91 -1.86 0.12
C TRP A 89 -10.99 -1.39 1.59
N SER A 90 -12.14 -1.55 2.26
CA SER A 90 -12.31 -1.20 3.67
C SER A 90 -11.80 -2.26 4.64
N SER A 91 -11.41 -3.44 4.16
CA SER A 91 -11.03 -4.59 5.02
C SER A 91 -9.80 -4.36 5.90
N ILE A 92 -9.01 -3.33 5.58
CA ILE A 92 -7.80 -2.96 6.33
C ILE A 92 -7.98 -1.67 7.14
N GLN A 93 -9.21 -1.15 7.28
CA GLN A 93 -9.48 0.09 7.98
C GLN A 93 -9.12 0.05 9.47
N ASP A 94 -9.30 -1.11 10.11
CA ASP A 94 -8.98 -1.26 11.53
C ASP A 94 -7.49 -1.04 11.81
N PHE A 95 -6.62 -1.31 10.82
CA PHE A 95 -5.20 -0.99 10.88
C PHE A 95 -4.90 0.51 10.69
N GLY A 96 -5.92 1.37 10.61
CA GLY A 96 -5.78 2.81 10.40
C GLY A 96 -5.65 3.24 8.94
N PHE A 97 -5.84 2.34 7.97
CA PHE A 97 -5.81 2.66 6.54
C PHE A 97 -7.21 3.00 6.00
N ILE A 98 -7.44 4.26 5.69
CA ILE A 98 -8.75 4.73 5.21
C ILE A 98 -8.69 4.88 3.70
N TYR A 99 -9.47 4.06 2.98
CA TYR A 99 -9.55 4.12 1.52
C TYR A 99 -10.23 5.42 1.07
N GLN A 100 -9.57 6.15 0.18
CA GLN A 100 -10.04 7.44 -0.33
C GLN A 100 -10.72 7.34 -1.70
N GLY A 101 -10.64 6.18 -2.37
CA GLY A 101 -11.11 6.00 -3.74
C GLY A 101 -9.98 5.93 -4.78
N LYS A 102 -10.39 5.94 -6.06
CA LYS A 102 -9.50 5.96 -7.22
C LYS A 102 -9.39 7.39 -7.77
N PHE A 103 -8.16 7.83 -8.03
CA PHE A 103 -7.86 9.19 -8.49
C PHE A 103 -7.08 9.18 -9.81
N SER A 104 -6.99 10.32 -10.48
CA SER A 104 -6.13 10.47 -11.66
C SER A 104 -4.65 10.43 -11.29
N ALA A 105 -3.78 10.22 -12.29
CA ALA A 105 -2.33 10.23 -12.09
C ALA A 105 -1.82 11.57 -11.52
N SER A 106 -2.35 12.71 -12.01
CA SER A 106 -1.99 14.03 -11.48
C SER A 106 -2.40 14.20 -10.02
N GLN A 107 -3.59 13.72 -9.64
CA GLN A 107 -4.04 13.72 -8.25
C GLN A 107 -3.23 12.75 -7.38
N ALA A 108 -2.73 11.65 -7.94
CA ALA A 108 -1.90 10.67 -7.24
C ALA A 108 -0.61 11.32 -6.70
N LYS A 109 0.06 12.18 -7.49
CA LYS A 109 1.23 12.95 -7.04
C LYS A 109 0.89 13.83 -5.83
N LEU A 110 -0.20 14.59 -5.91
CA LEU A 110 -0.66 15.46 -4.81
C LEU A 110 -1.00 14.68 -3.53
N LYS A 111 -1.56 13.47 -3.67
CA LYS A 111 -1.85 12.58 -2.54
C LYS A 111 -0.56 12.02 -1.94
N PHE A 112 0.38 11.59 -2.78
CA PHE A 112 1.69 11.13 -2.35
C PHE A 112 2.44 12.20 -1.55
N ASP A 113 2.44 13.46 -2.01
CA ASP A 113 3.09 14.60 -1.32
C ASP A 113 2.51 14.90 0.06
N ARG A 114 1.22 14.60 0.26
CA ARG A 114 0.55 14.70 1.57
C ARG A 114 0.88 13.55 2.52
N GLY A 115 1.67 12.58 2.06
CA GLY A 115 2.01 11.39 2.82
C GLY A 115 0.95 10.29 2.72
N ASP A 116 0.02 10.33 1.78
CA ASP A 116 -0.85 9.18 1.52
C ASP A 116 -0.05 8.01 0.91
N HIS A 117 -0.61 6.80 0.98
CA HIS A 117 -0.10 5.63 0.27
C HIS A 117 -0.81 5.50 -1.07
N VAL A 118 -0.01 5.39 -2.13
CA VAL A 118 -0.51 5.44 -3.50
C VAL A 118 -0.18 4.13 -4.19
N ILE A 119 -1.24 3.41 -4.58
CA ILE A 119 -1.15 2.28 -5.49
C ILE A 119 -1.54 2.81 -6.88
N LEU A 120 -0.93 2.30 -7.94
CA LEU A 120 -1.22 2.69 -9.31
C LEU A 120 -1.82 1.50 -10.05
N GLY A 121 -2.97 1.72 -10.68
CA GLY A 121 -3.54 0.80 -11.66
C GLY A 121 -2.90 1.08 -13.02
N VAL A 122 -2.20 0.08 -13.57
CA VAL A 122 -1.55 0.11 -14.89
C VAL A 122 -2.12 -0.98 -15.78
N ASN A 123 -1.70 -1.03 -17.05
CA ASN A 123 -2.21 -1.99 -18.04
C ASN A 123 -3.75 -1.98 -18.09
N GLU A 124 -4.32 -0.78 -18.27
CA GLU A 124 -5.78 -0.57 -18.31
C GLU A 124 -6.50 -0.98 -17.01
N GLY A 125 -5.77 -0.97 -15.89
CA GLY A 125 -6.28 -1.32 -14.56
C GLY A 125 -6.27 -2.80 -14.22
N SER A 126 -5.66 -3.65 -15.06
CA SER A 126 -5.49 -5.09 -14.81
C SER A 126 -4.34 -5.41 -13.86
N HIS A 127 -3.40 -4.48 -13.65
CA HIS A 127 -2.23 -4.68 -12.79
C HIS A 127 -2.04 -3.54 -11.79
N TYR A 128 -1.57 -3.86 -10.60
CA TYR A 128 -1.36 -2.90 -9.51
C TYR A 128 0.10 -2.84 -9.09
N VAL A 129 0.63 -1.63 -8.94
CA VAL A 129 2.01 -1.38 -8.51
C VAL A 129 2.04 -0.34 -7.40
N LEU A 130 3.01 -0.43 -6.49
CA LEU A 130 3.16 0.53 -5.40
C LEU A 130 4.02 1.71 -5.86
N MET A 131 3.49 2.93 -5.79
CA MET A 131 4.25 4.16 -6.02
C MET A 131 5.23 4.41 -4.87
N THR A 132 6.50 4.63 -5.19
CA THR A 132 7.56 4.89 -4.21
C THR A 132 8.12 6.30 -4.28
N SER A 133 8.07 6.94 -5.45
CA SER A 133 8.36 8.35 -5.68
C SER A 133 7.91 8.75 -7.09
N TYR A 134 8.17 9.98 -7.52
CA TYR A 134 8.01 10.41 -8.91
C TYR A 134 9.06 11.47 -9.28
N SER A 135 9.30 11.62 -10.58
CA SER A 135 10.12 12.70 -11.15
C SER A 135 9.47 13.14 -12.47
N GLY A 136 9.05 14.40 -12.56
CA GLY A 136 8.26 14.89 -13.69
C GLY A 136 7.02 14.03 -13.93
N ASP A 137 6.89 13.48 -15.13
CA ASP A 137 5.79 12.58 -15.53
C ASP A 137 6.13 11.10 -15.40
N THR A 138 7.19 10.75 -14.68
CA THR A 138 7.56 9.37 -14.39
C THR A 138 7.26 9.03 -12.93
N PHE A 139 6.50 7.95 -12.73
CA PHE A 139 6.20 7.37 -11.43
C PHE A 139 7.19 6.24 -11.17
N ASN A 140 7.99 6.34 -10.11
CA ASN A 140 8.84 5.24 -9.66
C ASN A 140 8.02 4.29 -8.79
N VAL A 141 8.22 2.99 -8.99
CA VAL A 141 7.36 1.96 -8.40
C VAL A 141 8.13 0.76 -7.90
N ASN A 142 7.54 0.08 -6.92
CA ASN A 142 7.78 -1.35 -6.69
C ASN A 142 6.68 -2.13 -7.43
N ASP A 143 7.05 -2.78 -8.53
CA ASP A 143 6.15 -3.62 -9.30
C ASP A 143 6.21 -5.08 -8.82
N PRO A 144 5.12 -5.68 -8.32
CA PRO A 144 5.13 -7.07 -7.86
C PRO A 144 5.17 -8.12 -8.97
N GLY A 145 4.67 -7.79 -10.17
CA GLY A 145 4.50 -8.73 -11.27
C GLY A 145 5.64 -8.70 -12.29
N TYR A 146 6.30 -7.56 -12.43
CA TYR A 146 7.33 -7.36 -13.45
C TYR A 146 8.63 -6.80 -12.87
N SER A 147 9.73 -6.92 -13.62
CA SER A 147 11.00 -6.25 -13.31
C SER A 147 11.02 -4.80 -13.81
N LYS A 148 9.91 -4.07 -13.61
CA LYS A 148 9.78 -2.64 -13.93
C LYS A 148 9.92 -1.81 -12.66
N THR A 149 10.66 -0.72 -12.75
CA THR A 149 10.91 0.22 -11.65
C THR A 149 10.24 1.57 -11.83
N SER A 150 9.63 1.80 -13.00
CA SER A 150 8.92 3.05 -13.28
C SER A 150 7.88 2.92 -14.39
N TYR A 151 6.91 3.82 -14.39
CA TYR A 151 5.89 3.98 -15.42
C TYR A 151 5.74 5.46 -15.80
N PRO A 152 5.52 5.80 -17.08
CA PRO A 152 5.12 7.15 -17.45
C PRO A 152 3.67 7.42 -17.00
N GLN A 153 3.33 8.70 -16.81
CA GLN A 153 1.98 9.14 -16.40
C GLN A 153 0.89 8.60 -17.33
N THR A 154 1.18 8.51 -18.63
CA THR A 154 0.27 8.00 -19.67
C THR A 154 -0.06 6.52 -19.51
N ALA A 155 0.75 5.75 -18.77
CA ALA A 155 0.49 4.34 -18.47
C ALA A 155 -0.36 4.13 -17.21
N ILE A 156 -0.66 5.20 -16.46
CA ILE A 156 -1.45 5.13 -15.23
C ILE A 156 -2.93 5.30 -15.58
N SER A 157 -3.70 4.24 -15.43
CA SER A 157 -5.15 4.26 -15.67
C SER A 157 -5.90 4.97 -14.55
N TYR A 158 -5.48 4.73 -13.30
CA TYR A 158 -6.00 5.38 -12.09
C TYR A 158 -5.07 5.06 -10.90
N ALA A 159 -5.30 5.69 -9.75
CA ALA A 159 -4.53 5.48 -8.53
C ALA A 159 -5.45 5.24 -7.32
N PRO A 160 -5.55 4.01 -6.78
CA PRO A 160 -6.18 3.78 -5.48
C PRO A 160 -5.34 4.40 -4.35
N ILE A 161 -5.99 5.13 -3.45
CA ILE A 161 -5.32 5.89 -2.39
C ILE A 161 -5.77 5.43 -1.00
N TYR A 162 -4.81 5.28 -0.10
CA TYR A 162 -5.03 5.10 1.34
C TYR A 162 -4.39 6.23 2.12
N THR A 163 -5.17 6.88 2.98
CA THR A 163 -4.61 7.68 4.07
C THR A 163 -4.32 6.77 5.25
N TYR A 164 -3.20 6.99 5.95
CA TYR A 164 -2.83 6.21 7.12
C TYR A 164 -2.84 7.06 8.40
N SER A 165 -3.62 6.62 9.39
CA SER A 165 -3.69 7.23 10.72
C SER A 165 -3.04 6.32 11.75
N LYS A 166 -1.81 6.67 12.16
CA LYS A 166 -1.11 6.01 13.27
C LYS A 166 -1.92 6.06 14.57
N LEU A 167 -2.66 7.14 14.80
CA LEU A 167 -3.53 7.28 15.96
C LEU A 167 -4.67 6.26 15.95
N SER A 168 -5.31 6.07 14.79
CA SER A 168 -6.37 5.07 14.64
C SER A 168 -5.82 3.66 14.85
N TYR A 169 -4.66 3.35 14.25
CA TYR A 169 -3.97 2.08 14.51
C TYR A 169 -3.70 1.86 16.01
N PHE A 170 -3.11 2.85 16.68
CA PHE A 170 -2.76 2.75 18.10
C PHE A 170 -3.98 2.55 19.00
N LYS A 171 -5.06 3.30 18.76
CA LYS A 171 -6.33 3.15 19.50
C LYS A 171 -6.90 1.73 19.36
N ASN A 172 -6.98 1.24 18.13
CA ASN A 172 -7.63 -0.03 17.80
C ASN A 172 -6.80 -1.25 18.22
N HIS A 173 -5.48 -1.21 18.06
CA HIS A 173 -4.63 -2.40 18.20
C HIS A 173 -3.76 -2.42 19.46
N ILE A 174 -3.42 -1.24 20.01
CA ILE A 174 -2.53 -1.17 21.18
C ILE A 174 -3.33 -0.88 22.45
N LEU A 175 -4.19 0.14 22.42
CA LEU A 175 -5.00 0.48 23.58
C LEU A 175 -6.27 -0.37 23.71
N LYS A 176 -6.76 -0.94 22.59
CA LYS A 176 -8.04 -1.67 22.50
C LYS A 176 -9.21 -0.87 23.08
N LEU A 177 -9.24 0.43 22.78
CA LEU A 177 -10.33 1.31 23.20
C LEU A 177 -11.45 1.18 22.18
N GLU A 178 -12.60 0.66 22.62
CA GLU A 178 -13.87 0.66 21.86
C GLU A 178 -14.53 2.04 21.87
#